data_AF-A0ABD7NTC5-F1
#
_entry.id   AF-A0ABD7NTC5-F1
#
_cell.length_a   1.000
_cell.length_b   1.000
_cell.length_c   1.000
_cell.angle_alpha   90.00
_cell.angle_beta   90.00
_cell.angle_gamma   90.00
#
_symmetry.space_group_name_H-M   'P 1'
#
loop_
_entity.id
_entity.type
_entity.pdbx_description
1 polymer ?
#
loop_
_entity_poly.entity_id
_entity_poly.type
_entity_poly.pdbx_seq_one_letter_code
_entity_poly.pdbx_strand_id
1 'polypeptide(L)'
;MSNFLSFIGVLVSIASCYYAYKAFTSAKEISFPEKKPRENMCVIRFFSKEAKEFEGFINKNKHKKVYLNIEFEGSEFEINEDGDSRWLVVWTDTFQEVPKGEKLDTSNCNGYQLTIIPHEDGFGNFHWFRGAYQLSGHFYIDGYSGPYQGLMSAVISAAKTI
;
A
#
# COMPACT_ATOMS: atom_id res chain seq x y z
N MET A 1 7.10 -27.55 -47.53
CA MET A 1 7.98 -26.52 -46.91
C MET A 1 7.21 -25.29 -46.43
N SER A 2 6.34 -24.67 -47.23
CA SER A 2 5.57 -23.47 -46.81
C SER A 2 4.77 -23.62 -45.50
N ASN A 3 4.03 -24.72 -45.32
CA ASN A 3 3.22 -24.94 -44.11
C ASN A 3 4.05 -25.08 -42.81
N PHE A 4 5.29 -25.58 -42.91
CA PHE A 4 6.19 -25.73 -41.76
C PHE A 4 6.78 -24.39 -41.32
N LEU A 5 7.16 -23.55 -42.29
CA LEU A 5 7.58 -22.17 -42.03
C LEU A 5 6.45 -21.33 -41.40
N SER A 6 5.21 -21.47 -41.89
CA SER A 6 4.05 -20.81 -41.29
C SER A 6 3.78 -21.29 -39.85
N PHE A 7 3.91 -22.59 -39.58
CA PHE A 7 3.74 -23.14 -38.23
C PHE A 7 4.79 -22.61 -37.25
N ILE A 8 6.07 -22.56 -37.65
CA ILE A 8 7.14 -21.94 -36.85
C ILE A 8 6.83 -20.46 -36.62
N GLY A 9 6.37 -19.74 -37.64
CA GLY A 9 5.98 -18.33 -37.51
C GLY A 9 4.88 -18.11 -36.45
N VAL A 10 3.87 -18.98 -36.40
CA VAL A 10 2.82 -18.91 -35.38
C VAL A 10 3.37 -19.16 -33.97
N LEU A 11 4.23 -20.18 -33.80
CA LEU A 11 4.84 -20.46 -32.50
C LEU A 11 5.72 -19.32 -31.99
N VAL A 12 6.52 -18.71 -32.87
CA VAL A 12 7.35 -17.54 -32.54
C VAL A 12 6.47 -16.34 -32.17
N SER A 13 5.35 -16.14 -32.86
CA SER A 13 4.41 -15.05 -32.56
C SER A 13 3.76 -15.23 -31.18
N ILE A 14 3.30 -16.44 -30.84
CA ILE A 14 2.73 -16.75 -29.52
C ILE A 14 3.77 -16.54 -28.42
N ALA A 15 5.00 -17.03 -28.61
CA ALA A 15 6.08 -16.85 -27.65
C ALA A 15 6.40 -15.35 -27.45
N SER A 16 6.46 -14.59 -28.54
CA SER A 16 6.70 -13.14 -28.50
C SER A 16 5.58 -12.41 -27.75
N CYS A 17 4.31 -12.74 -28.01
CA CYS A 17 3.17 -12.19 -27.28
C CYS A 17 3.22 -12.53 -25.78
N TYR A 18 3.63 -13.75 -25.42
CA TYR A 18 3.77 -14.16 -24.02
C TYR A 18 4.87 -13.35 -23.30
N TYR A 19 6.05 -13.19 -23.91
CA TYR A 19 7.12 -12.37 -23.32
C TYR A 19 6.76 -10.89 -23.28
N ALA A 20 6.08 -10.35 -24.30
CA ALA A 20 5.58 -8.98 -24.30
C ALA A 20 4.54 -8.77 -23.19
N TYR A 21 3.62 -9.71 -23.00
CA TYR A 21 2.65 -9.66 -21.90
C TYR A 21 3.35 -9.73 -20.54
N LYS A 22 4.32 -10.63 -20.35
CA LYS A 22 5.08 -10.73 -19.11
C LYS A 22 5.85 -9.44 -18.83
N ALA A 23 6.49 -8.84 -19.83
CA ALA A 23 7.18 -7.56 -19.72
C ALA A 23 6.19 -6.43 -19.36
N PHE A 24 5.03 -6.37 -20.02
CA PHE A 24 3.98 -5.40 -19.72
C PHE A 24 3.48 -5.54 -18.27
N THR A 25 3.19 -6.75 -17.82
CA THR A 25 2.75 -6.98 -16.42
C THR A 25 3.84 -6.63 -15.40
N SER A 26 5.11 -6.84 -15.75
CA SER A 26 6.25 -6.46 -14.90
C SER A 26 6.49 -4.95 -14.90
N ALA A 27 6.14 -4.25 -15.97
CA ALA A 27 6.27 -2.80 -16.09
C ALA A 27 5.04 -2.05 -15.54
N LYS A 28 3.92 -2.75 -15.33
CA LYS A 28 2.71 -2.17 -14.75
C LYS A 28 3.02 -1.64 -13.35
N GLU A 29 2.76 -0.35 -13.14
CA GLU A 29 2.89 0.29 -11.84
C GLU A 29 2.02 -0.41 -10.79
N ILE A 30 2.65 -0.89 -9.72
CA ILE A 30 1.95 -1.45 -8.57
C ILE A 30 1.41 -0.28 -7.76
N SER A 31 0.10 -0.24 -7.54
CA SER A 31 -0.53 0.92 -6.91
C SER A 31 -1.71 0.56 -6.03
N PHE A 32 -1.98 1.43 -5.07
CA PHE A 32 -3.17 1.40 -4.23
C PHE A 32 -3.77 2.81 -4.14
N PRO A 33 -5.04 3.01 -4.56
CA PRO A 33 -5.98 2.02 -5.10
C PRO A 33 -5.56 1.51 -6.49
N GLU A 34 -5.98 0.29 -6.87
CA GLU A 34 -5.53 -0.33 -8.14
C GLU A 34 -6.05 0.40 -9.39
N LYS A 35 -7.24 1.02 -9.32
CA LYS A 35 -7.91 1.65 -10.47
C LYS A 35 -7.71 3.16 -10.47
N LYS A 36 -7.01 3.65 -11.50
CA LYS A 36 -6.76 5.09 -11.73
C LYS A 36 -6.22 5.78 -10.45
N PRO A 37 -5.10 5.31 -9.88
CA PRO A 37 -4.59 5.79 -8.60
C PRO A 37 -4.26 7.29 -8.57
N ARG A 38 -4.02 7.92 -9.73
CA ARG A 38 -3.72 9.37 -9.85
C ARG A 38 -4.97 10.24 -9.90
N GLU A 39 -6.13 9.66 -10.16
CA GLU A 39 -7.43 10.36 -10.19
C GLU A 39 -8.26 10.02 -8.94
N ASN A 40 -8.15 8.78 -8.47
CA ASN A 40 -8.94 8.26 -7.36
C ASN A 40 -8.06 8.13 -6.12
N MET A 41 -8.48 8.79 -5.05
CA MET A 41 -7.92 8.63 -3.72
C MET A 41 -8.73 7.58 -2.95
N CYS A 42 -8.05 6.63 -2.32
CA CYS A 42 -8.72 5.63 -1.47
C CYS A 42 -8.85 6.19 -0.07
N VAL A 43 -10.06 6.20 0.48
CA VAL A 43 -10.30 6.66 1.84
C VAL A 43 -10.26 5.47 2.80
N ILE A 44 -9.41 5.55 3.82
CA ILE A 44 -9.23 4.51 4.84
C ILE A 44 -9.81 5.01 6.15
N ARG A 45 -10.73 4.20 6.71
CA ARG A 45 -11.31 4.37 8.05
C ARG A 45 -10.99 3.14 8.89
N PHE A 46 -11.05 3.26 10.21
CA PHE A 46 -10.98 2.08 11.07
C PHE A 46 -12.07 1.07 10.73
N PHE A 47 -11.71 -0.21 10.79
CA PHE A 47 -12.58 -1.36 10.54
C PHE A 47 -13.23 -1.40 9.15
N SER A 48 -12.76 -0.57 8.23
CA SER A 48 -13.27 -0.53 6.87
C SER A 48 -12.68 -1.64 6.01
N LYS A 49 -13.34 -1.94 4.89
CA LYS A 49 -12.85 -2.93 3.94
C LYS A 49 -11.52 -2.47 3.32
N GLU A 50 -11.40 -1.17 3.05
CA GLU A 50 -10.23 -0.52 2.48
C GLU A 50 -9.01 -0.64 3.38
N ALA A 51 -9.19 -0.56 4.71
CA ALA A 51 -8.11 -0.79 5.68
C ALA A 51 -7.52 -2.20 5.56
N LYS A 52 -8.38 -3.22 5.48
CA LYS A 52 -7.97 -4.62 5.27
C LYS A 52 -7.34 -4.86 3.90
N GLU A 53 -7.91 -4.27 2.87
CA GLU A 53 -7.36 -4.36 1.51
C GLU A 53 -5.98 -3.70 1.42
N PHE A 54 -5.78 -2.58 2.11
CA PHE A 54 -4.49 -1.90 2.16
C PHE A 54 -3.46 -2.72 2.94
N GLU A 55 -3.83 -3.29 4.08
CA GLU A 55 -2.97 -4.23 4.83
C GLU A 55 -2.51 -5.40 3.94
N GLY A 56 -3.46 -6.05 3.26
CA GLY A 56 -3.18 -7.13 2.33
C GLY A 56 -2.29 -6.69 1.16
N PHE A 57 -2.50 -5.48 0.64
CA PHE A 57 -1.67 -4.88 -0.39
C PHE A 57 -0.22 -4.69 0.08
N ILE A 58 -0.01 -4.17 1.30
CA ILE A 58 1.33 -4.00 1.88
C ILE A 58 2.03 -5.35 2.00
N ASN A 59 1.38 -6.34 2.62
CA ASN A 59 1.98 -7.67 2.83
C ASN A 59 2.34 -8.37 1.51
N LYS A 60 1.49 -8.25 0.48
CA LYS A 60 1.75 -8.85 -0.84
C LYS A 60 2.90 -8.18 -1.61
N ASN A 61 3.18 -6.92 -1.32
CA ASN A 61 4.12 -6.09 -2.08
C ASN A 61 5.37 -5.68 -1.28
N LYS A 62 5.71 -6.45 -0.24
CA LYS A 62 6.99 -6.32 0.48
C LYS A 62 8.18 -6.20 -0.49
N HIS A 63 9.06 -5.26 -0.19
CA HIS A 63 10.28 -4.93 -0.93
C HIS A 63 10.05 -4.47 -2.38
N LYS A 64 8.88 -3.93 -2.69
CA LYS A 64 8.56 -3.38 -4.01
C LYS A 64 8.30 -1.88 -3.94
N LYS A 65 8.61 -1.19 -5.04
CA LYS A 65 8.16 0.18 -5.29
C LYS A 65 6.67 0.16 -5.63
N VAL A 66 5.91 1.03 -5.00
CA VAL A 66 4.47 1.18 -5.18
C VAL A 66 4.10 2.66 -5.32
N TYR A 67 2.97 2.93 -5.95
CA TYR A 67 2.32 4.24 -5.91
C TYR A 67 1.12 4.18 -4.97
N LEU A 68 1.07 5.07 -3.99
CA LEU A 68 -0.02 5.17 -3.04
C LEU A 68 -0.79 6.48 -3.27
N ASN A 69 -2.11 6.44 -3.14
CA ASN A 69 -2.93 7.65 -3.07
C ASN A 69 -4.09 7.40 -2.12
N ILE A 70 -3.85 7.73 -0.85
CA ILE A 70 -4.67 7.32 0.29
C ILE A 70 -4.98 8.55 1.14
N GLU A 71 -6.21 8.62 1.62
CA GLU A 71 -6.63 9.54 2.67
C GLU A 71 -7.01 8.73 3.90
N PHE A 72 -6.41 9.03 5.04
CA PHE A 72 -6.81 8.49 6.33
C PHE A 72 -7.84 9.43 6.93
N GLU A 73 -9.10 9.01 6.91
CA GLU A 73 -10.22 9.89 7.22
C GLU A 73 -10.34 10.15 8.72
N GLY A 74 -10.35 11.43 9.06
CA GLY A 74 -10.84 11.92 10.33
C GLY A 74 -9.76 12.17 11.38
N SER A 75 -10.20 12.84 12.44
CA SER A 75 -9.44 13.12 13.66
C SER A 75 -9.14 11.88 14.51
N GLU A 76 -9.59 10.70 14.08
CA GLU A 76 -9.43 9.44 14.82
C GLU A 76 -8.02 8.85 14.66
N PHE A 77 -7.29 9.25 13.61
CA PHE A 77 -5.89 8.86 13.43
C PHE A 77 -4.98 9.77 14.24
N GLU A 78 -4.35 9.19 15.26
CA GLU A 78 -3.27 9.85 16.01
C GLU A 78 -1.93 9.61 15.30
N ILE A 79 -1.30 10.69 14.83
CA ILE A 79 0.06 10.62 14.29
C ILE A 79 1.07 10.81 15.40
N ASN A 80 2.03 9.91 15.43
CA ASN A 80 3.17 9.94 16.31
C ASN A 80 4.43 10.16 15.46
N GLU A 81 5.36 10.94 16.00
CA GLU A 81 6.63 11.26 15.35
C GLU A 81 7.76 10.61 16.16
N ASP A 82 8.68 9.92 15.47
CA ASP A 82 9.89 9.35 16.05
C ASP A 82 11.08 9.64 15.14
N GLY A 83 11.88 10.63 15.54
CA GLY A 83 12.91 11.24 14.69
C GLY A 83 12.30 11.79 13.41
N ASP A 84 12.83 11.36 12.26
CA ASP A 84 12.31 11.76 10.95
C ASP A 84 11.12 10.91 10.49
N SER A 85 10.81 9.82 11.20
CA SER A 85 9.72 8.92 10.84
C SER A 85 8.40 9.33 11.48
N ARG A 86 7.29 9.03 10.80
CA ARG A 86 5.94 9.23 11.31
C ARG A 86 5.23 7.91 11.34
N TRP A 87 4.39 7.66 12.33
CA TRP A 87 3.60 6.45 12.37
C TRP A 87 2.19 6.66 12.88
N LEU A 88 1.29 5.80 12.44
CA LEU A 88 -0.09 5.69 12.88
C LEU A 88 -0.47 4.22 13.01
N VAL A 89 -1.52 3.95 13.79
CA VAL A 89 -2.14 2.62 13.82
C VAL A 89 -3.39 2.64 12.96
N VAL A 90 -3.56 1.63 12.12
CA VAL A 90 -4.80 1.36 11.39
C VAL A 90 -5.44 0.12 11.98
N TRP A 91 -6.60 0.29 12.59
CA TRP A 91 -7.40 -0.81 13.13
C TRP A 91 -8.23 -1.46 12.03
N THR A 92 -8.14 -2.79 11.92
CA THR A 92 -8.80 -3.56 10.84
C THR A 92 -9.92 -4.44 11.38
N ASP A 93 -9.80 -4.94 12.60
CA ASP A 93 -10.76 -5.85 13.22
C ASP A 93 -10.96 -5.52 14.70
N THR A 94 -12.16 -5.77 15.21
CA THR A 94 -12.44 -5.78 16.65
C THR A 94 -12.64 -7.22 17.12
N PHE A 95 -12.16 -7.56 18.32
CA PHE A 95 -12.41 -8.88 18.91
C PHE A 95 -13.83 -9.00 19.47
N GLN A 96 -14.38 -7.86 19.91
CA GLN A 96 -15.73 -7.71 20.45
C GLN A 96 -16.31 -6.36 19.99
N GLU A 97 -17.61 -6.15 20.17
CA GLU A 97 -18.21 -4.84 19.90
C GLU A 97 -17.64 -3.83 20.91
N VAL A 98 -16.88 -2.85 20.42
CA VAL A 98 -16.24 -1.84 21.28
C VAL A 98 -17.29 -0.77 21.62
N PRO A 99 -17.62 -0.55 22.90
CA PRO A 99 -18.53 0.51 23.32
C PRO A 99 -18.13 1.87 22.75
N LYS A 100 -19.13 2.65 22.35
CA LYS A 100 -18.91 3.98 21.79
C LYS A 100 -18.19 4.87 22.80
N GLY A 101 -17.01 5.37 22.44
CA GLY A 101 -16.19 6.25 23.27
C GLY A 101 -15.09 5.55 24.05
N GLU A 102 -15.02 4.21 24.00
CA GLU A 102 -13.86 3.48 24.50
C GLU A 102 -12.67 3.62 23.54
N LYS A 103 -11.47 3.68 24.10
CA LYS A 103 -10.25 3.82 23.30
C LYS A 103 -9.95 2.51 22.58
N LEU A 104 -9.62 2.59 21.30
CA LEU A 104 -9.14 1.46 20.52
C LEU A 104 -7.71 1.12 20.94
N ASP A 105 -7.46 -0.14 21.28
CA ASP A 105 -6.13 -0.64 21.62
C ASP A 105 -5.96 -2.12 21.25
N THR A 106 -4.79 -2.68 21.53
CA THR A 106 -4.46 -4.06 21.18
C THR A 106 -5.12 -5.11 22.08
N SER A 107 -5.84 -4.69 23.13
CA SER A 107 -6.62 -5.57 23.99
C SER A 107 -8.01 -5.84 23.43
N ASN A 108 -8.58 -4.89 22.68
CA ASN A 108 -9.93 -4.97 22.11
C ASN A 108 -9.95 -5.05 20.57
N CYS A 109 -8.86 -4.64 19.90
CA CYS A 109 -8.76 -4.59 18.44
C CYS A 109 -7.47 -5.25 17.91
N ASN A 110 -7.52 -5.58 16.62
CA ASN A 110 -6.36 -5.96 15.82
C ASN A 110 -6.14 -4.95 14.68
N GLY A 111 -4.90 -4.84 14.23
CA GLY A 111 -4.53 -3.93 13.18
C GLY A 111 -3.04 -3.94 12.90
N TYR A 112 -2.58 -2.85 12.27
CA TYR A 112 -1.19 -2.67 11.94
C TYR A 112 -0.73 -1.25 12.22
N GLN A 113 0.51 -1.13 12.67
CA GLN A 113 1.21 0.14 12.73
C GLN A 113 1.85 0.41 11.36
N LEU A 114 1.48 1.52 10.74
CA LEU A 114 2.10 2.02 9.52
C LEU A 114 3.14 3.08 9.88
N THR A 115 4.41 2.73 9.73
CA THR A 115 5.54 3.65 9.84
C THR A 115 5.92 4.17 8.45
N ILE A 116 6.01 5.48 8.32
CA ILE A 116 6.25 6.24 7.11
C ILE A 116 7.58 6.97 7.30
N ILE A 117 8.57 6.62 6.49
CA ILE A 117 9.89 7.24 6.47
C ILE A 117 9.92 8.21 5.28
N PRO A 118 9.85 9.53 5.52
CA PRO A 118 9.95 10.52 4.46
C PRO A 118 11.38 10.56 3.90
N HIS A 119 11.51 11.14 2.72
CA HIS A 119 12.79 11.54 2.15
C HIS A 119 12.63 12.94 1.56
N GLU A 120 13.55 13.85 1.87
CA GLU A 120 13.49 15.25 1.41
C GLU A 120 13.39 15.36 -0.11
N ASP A 121 14.13 14.53 -0.83
CA ASP A 121 14.12 14.44 -2.30
C ASP A 121 13.25 13.26 -2.82
N GLY A 122 12.28 12.83 -2.03
CA GLY A 122 11.41 11.69 -2.35
C GLY A 122 10.18 12.09 -3.15
N PHE A 123 9.64 11.15 -3.94
CA PHE A 123 8.35 11.32 -4.64
C PHE A 123 7.14 10.92 -3.79
N GLY A 124 7.32 10.63 -2.51
CA GLY A 124 6.27 10.23 -1.58
C GLY A 124 6.00 11.33 -0.56
N ASN A 125 4.75 11.76 -0.46
CA ASN A 125 4.31 12.81 0.45
C ASN A 125 3.34 12.27 1.49
N PHE A 126 3.53 12.69 2.74
CA PHE A 126 2.59 12.46 3.82
C PHE A 126 2.32 13.78 4.54
N HIS A 127 1.08 14.27 4.50
CA HIS A 127 0.74 15.60 5.03
C HIS A 127 -0.72 15.69 5.47
N TRP A 128 -1.01 16.67 6.30
CA TRP A 128 -2.39 17.01 6.69
C TRP A 128 -3.01 17.94 5.66
N PHE A 129 -4.19 17.58 5.14
CA PHE A 129 -4.94 18.40 4.20
C PHE A 129 -6.43 18.30 4.47
N ARG A 130 -7.10 19.46 4.65
CA ARG A 130 -8.57 19.59 4.78
C ARG A 130 -9.24 18.66 5.80
N GLY A 131 -8.57 18.36 6.92
CA GLY A 131 -9.18 17.57 8.01
C GLY A 131 -8.83 16.08 8.01
N ALA A 132 -7.92 15.65 7.12
CA ALA A 132 -7.46 14.27 7.03
C ALA A 132 -5.95 14.22 6.72
N TYR A 133 -5.33 13.08 7.04
CA TYR A 133 -3.95 12.81 6.62
C TYR A 133 -3.96 12.18 5.23
N GLN A 134 -3.15 12.70 4.32
CA GLN A 134 -3.02 12.20 2.96
C GLN A 134 -1.62 11.61 2.74
N LEU A 135 -1.59 10.41 2.18
CA LEU A 135 -0.41 9.68 1.76
C LEU A 135 -0.45 9.50 0.25
N SER A 136 0.39 10.22 -0.48
CA SER A 136 0.34 10.23 -1.95
C SER A 136 1.73 10.23 -2.57
N GLY A 137 1.91 9.46 -3.64
CA GLY A 137 3.15 9.39 -4.40
C GLY A 137 3.81 8.01 -4.40
N HIS A 138 5.11 7.97 -4.71
CA HIS A 138 5.86 6.71 -4.78
C HIS A 138 6.54 6.37 -3.47
N PHE A 139 6.38 5.12 -3.04
CA PHE A 139 6.97 4.57 -1.82
C PHE A 139 7.61 3.20 -2.10
N TYR A 140 8.56 2.80 -1.28
CA TYR A 140 8.96 1.41 -1.13
C TYR A 140 8.25 0.83 0.10
N ILE A 141 7.75 -0.41 -0.03
CA ILE A 141 7.34 -1.18 1.14
C ILE A 141 8.58 -1.87 1.69
N ASP A 142 9.18 -1.32 2.73
CA ASP A 142 10.44 -1.81 3.28
C ASP A 142 10.25 -3.10 4.07
N GLY A 143 9.11 -3.25 4.75
CA GLY A 143 8.81 -4.43 5.52
C GLY A 143 7.35 -4.54 5.94
N TYR A 144 6.92 -5.78 6.17
CA TYR A 144 5.68 -6.11 6.86
C TYR A 144 5.91 -7.38 7.69
N SER A 145 5.89 -7.24 9.01
CA SER A 145 6.31 -8.30 9.96
C SER A 145 5.64 -8.16 11.33
N GLY A 146 5.83 -9.14 12.21
CA GLY A 146 5.20 -9.18 13.54
C GLY A 146 4.24 -10.38 13.69
N PRO A 147 3.26 -10.30 14.61
CA PRO A 147 2.89 -9.11 15.39
C PRO A 147 3.87 -8.75 16.51
N TYR A 148 4.06 -7.46 16.77
CA TYR A 148 4.79 -6.91 17.91
C TYR A 148 3.81 -6.14 18.80
N GLN A 149 3.75 -6.51 20.08
CA GLN A 149 2.80 -5.91 21.04
C GLN A 149 1.32 -5.95 20.58
N GLY A 150 0.94 -6.92 19.74
CA GLY A 150 -0.42 -7.09 19.24
C GLY A 150 -0.72 -6.39 17.91
N LEU A 151 0.24 -5.69 17.29
CA LEU A 151 0.09 -5.07 15.97
C LEU A 151 1.06 -5.65 14.96
N MET A 152 0.63 -5.80 13.72
CA MET A 152 1.55 -5.99 12.60
C MET A 152 2.34 -4.68 12.36
N SER A 153 3.62 -4.78 12.05
CA SER A 153 4.47 -3.64 11.73
C SER A 153 4.63 -3.53 10.21
N ALA A 154 4.14 -2.45 9.63
CA ALA A 154 4.29 -2.07 8.24
C ALA A 154 5.23 -0.87 8.15
N VAL A 155 6.33 -0.98 7.39
CA VAL A 155 7.28 0.13 7.19
C VAL A 155 7.31 0.47 5.71
N ILE A 156 7.11 1.75 5.40
CA ILE A 156 7.22 2.30 4.06
C ILE A 156 8.17 3.50 4.03
N SER A 157 8.92 3.68 2.96
CA SER A 157 9.80 4.83 2.75
C SER A 157 9.49 5.54 1.44
N ALA A 158 9.60 6.86 1.40
CA ALA A 158 9.40 7.62 0.17
C ALA A 158 10.45 7.21 -0.89
N ALA A 159 10.03 6.93 -2.12
CA ALA A 159 10.97 6.53 -3.16
C ALA A 159 11.85 7.73 -3.57
N LYS A 160 13.17 7.60 -3.40
CA LYS A 160 14.15 8.64 -3.78
C LYS A 160 14.14 8.92 -5.29
N THR A 161 14.47 10.15 -5.64
CA THR A 161 14.87 10.53 -6.99
C THR A 161 16.19 9.84 -7.35
N ILE A 162 16.26 9.18 -8.51
CA ILE A 162 17.50 8.59 -9.05
C ILE A 162 18.28 9.69 -9.76
#